data_AF-A0A0T2ZBQ7-F1
#
_entry.id   AF-A0A0T2ZBQ7-F1
#
_cell.length_a   1.000
_cell.length_b   1.000
_cell.length_c   1.000
_cell.angle_alpha   90.00
_cell.angle_beta   90.00
_cell.angle_gamma   90.00
#
_symmetry.space_group_name_H-M   'P 1'
#
loop_
_entity.id
_entity.type
_entity.pdbx_description
1 polymer ?
#
loop_
_entity_poly.entity_id
_entity_poly.type
_entity_poly.pdbx_seq_one_letter_code
_entity_poly.pdbx_strand_id
1 'polypeptide(L)'
;MASDLDTVRVLRALFNDMPRAPQGLSGLELMAWIKSSMTDYEGGEMAYMIEHITRNSMLDIVLHMRESGHLQDDAAFDETVTLISTEEGRRTFRDRCINAQRTVDATERLLKRARRSMQADQALFVADPQEIERFVSGQASGPGPLFAEFAAREEVREIGVFDQAPVQVHEFAWGFVVEQQNAWNVYVAEVWRQGTVGYFDRFLNAWKLEAATPLDDAGSTPAVPAGLLVDDGISSFSSLSFELEPGASVTQVRRWLGEAFIGRMLPRMATKVLDDAYDFPASSPAS
;
A
#
# COMPACT_ATOMS: atom_id res chain seq x y z
N MET A 1 6.33 -9.80 -28.71
CA MET A 1 6.81 -8.41 -28.80
C MET A 1 5.93 -7.72 -29.81
N ALA A 2 5.29 -6.61 -29.43
CA ALA A 2 4.41 -5.87 -30.33
C ALA A 2 5.30 -5.25 -31.42
N SER A 3 4.86 -5.32 -32.67
CA SER A 3 5.63 -4.74 -33.76
C SER A 3 5.46 -3.21 -33.81
N ASP A 4 6.40 -2.53 -34.46
CA ASP A 4 6.25 -1.09 -34.77
C ASP A 4 4.95 -0.83 -35.55
N LEU A 5 4.54 -1.80 -36.39
CA LEU A 5 3.28 -1.73 -37.12
C LEU A 5 2.07 -1.80 -36.18
N ASP A 6 2.09 -2.66 -35.16
CA ASP A 6 1.02 -2.75 -34.15
C ASP A 6 0.91 -1.44 -33.37
N THR A 7 2.04 -0.86 -32.99
CA THR A 7 2.11 0.45 -32.31
C THR A 7 1.47 1.55 -33.15
N VAL A 8 1.79 1.62 -34.44
CA VAL A 8 1.20 2.59 -35.37
C VAL A 8 -0.31 2.37 -35.55
N ARG A 9 -0.77 1.12 -35.60
CA ARG A 9 -2.20 0.79 -35.74
C ARG A 9 -3.01 1.23 -34.52
N VAL A 10 -2.50 0.97 -33.31
CA VAL A 10 -3.15 1.36 -32.05
C VAL A 10 -3.11 2.88 -31.87
N LEU A 11 -1.98 3.54 -32.13
CA LEU A 11 -1.88 5.01 -32.11
C LEU A 11 -2.87 5.66 -33.08
N ARG A 12 -3.00 5.13 -34.29
CA ARG A 12 -3.97 5.66 -35.26
C ARG A 12 -5.40 5.47 -34.78
N ALA A 13 -5.74 4.33 -34.19
CA ALA A 13 -7.08 4.10 -33.68
C ALA A 13 -7.41 5.04 -32.50
N LEU A 14 -6.48 5.18 -31.55
CA LEU A 14 -6.71 5.99 -30.36
C LEU A 14 -6.72 7.50 -30.61
N PHE A 15 -6.01 7.99 -31.62
CA PHE A 15 -5.80 9.42 -31.87
C PHE A 15 -6.33 9.88 -33.25
N ASN A 16 -7.24 9.14 -33.87
CA ASN A 16 -7.81 9.49 -35.19
C ASN A 16 -8.68 10.75 -35.17
N ASP A 17 -9.34 11.01 -34.04
CA ASP A 17 -10.36 12.04 -33.84
C ASP A 17 -9.85 13.24 -33.03
N MET A 18 -8.55 13.29 -32.69
CA MET A 18 -7.93 14.47 -32.08
C MET A 18 -7.23 15.34 -33.13
N PRO A 19 -7.19 16.67 -32.92
CA PRO A 19 -6.46 17.58 -33.79
C PRO A 19 -5.01 17.13 -33.95
N ARG A 20 -4.50 17.15 -35.17
CA ARG A 20 -3.09 16.87 -35.47
C ARG A 20 -2.36 18.15 -35.81
N ALA A 21 -1.15 18.30 -35.26
CA ALA A 21 -0.31 19.42 -35.57
C ALA A 21 -0.02 19.47 -37.08
N PRO A 22 -0.21 20.63 -37.75
CA PRO A 22 0.25 20.84 -39.10
C PRO A 22 1.74 20.50 -39.24
N GLN A 23 2.12 19.93 -40.38
CA GLN A 23 3.52 19.62 -40.64
C GLN A 23 4.32 20.90 -40.92
N GLY A 24 5.58 20.94 -40.48
CA GLY A 24 6.50 22.04 -40.78
C GLY A 24 6.43 23.24 -39.82
N LEU A 25 5.69 23.14 -38.72
CA LEU A 25 5.70 24.18 -37.68
C LEU A 25 7.06 24.26 -36.98
N SER A 26 7.55 25.48 -36.73
CA SER A 26 8.67 25.71 -35.82
C SER A 26 8.27 25.39 -34.37
N GLY A 27 9.24 25.22 -33.47
CA GLY A 27 8.97 24.87 -32.07
C GLY A 27 8.02 25.85 -31.35
N LEU A 28 8.10 27.16 -31.65
CA LEU A 28 7.20 28.16 -31.08
C LEU A 28 5.79 28.08 -31.66
N GLU A 29 5.66 27.83 -32.96
CA GLU A 29 4.37 27.69 -33.63
C GLU A 29 3.66 26.39 -33.22
N LEU A 30 4.42 25.32 -33.00
CA LEU A 30 3.92 24.07 -32.45
C LEU A 30 3.36 24.27 -31.04
N MET A 31 4.08 24.98 -30.16
CA MET A 31 3.60 25.28 -28.81
C MET A 31 2.35 26.17 -28.82
N ALA A 32 2.29 27.16 -29.71
CA ALA A 32 1.10 28.00 -29.89
C ALA A 32 -0.10 27.18 -30.40
N TRP A 33 0.13 26.27 -31.34
CA TRP A 33 -0.89 25.38 -31.87
C TRP A 33 -1.40 24.38 -30.82
N ILE A 34 -0.50 23.80 -30.01
CA ILE A 34 -0.86 22.93 -28.88
C ILE A 34 -1.76 23.70 -27.90
N LYS A 35 -1.36 24.92 -27.54
CA LYS A 35 -2.14 25.75 -26.61
C LYS A 35 -3.54 26.06 -27.16
N SER A 36 -3.65 26.47 -28.42
CA SER A 36 -4.96 26.69 -29.06
C SER A 36 -5.81 25.42 -29.05
N SER A 37 -5.21 24.27 -29.42
CA SER A 37 -5.91 22.99 -29.48
C SER A 37 -6.43 22.52 -28.13
N MET A 38 -5.72 22.83 -27.04
CA MET A 38 -6.17 22.57 -25.67
C MET A 38 -7.35 23.47 -25.27
N THR A 39 -7.30 24.76 -25.65
CA THR A 39 -8.36 25.72 -25.34
C THR A 39 -9.64 25.45 -26.14
N ASP A 40 -9.50 25.05 -27.40
CA ASP A 40 -10.61 24.81 -28.32
C ASP A 40 -11.25 23.40 -28.14
N TYR A 41 -10.69 22.57 -27.26
CA TYR A 41 -11.23 21.23 -26.98
C TYR A 41 -12.54 21.30 -26.17
N GLU A 42 -13.47 20.41 -26.47
CA GLU A 42 -14.73 20.33 -25.73
C GLU A 42 -14.48 19.94 -24.27
N GLY A 43 -14.89 20.80 -23.34
CA GLY A 43 -14.56 20.66 -21.90
C GLY A 43 -13.25 21.34 -21.47
N GLY A 44 -12.55 22.01 -22.39
CA GLY A 44 -11.38 22.84 -22.14
C GLY A 44 -10.09 22.06 -21.87
N GLU A 45 -9.06 22.79 -21.43
CA GLU A 45 -7.69 22.29 -21.31
C GLU A 45 -7.56 21.05 -20.41
N MET A 46 -8.32 21.00 -19.31
CA MET A 46 -8.30 19.87 -18.38
C MET A 46 -8.88 18.60 -19.01
N ALA A 47 -9.99 18.72 -19.75
CA ALA A 47 -10.60 17.59 -20.44
C ALA A 47 -9.67 17.05 -21.54
N TYR A 48 -8.99 17.95 -22.26
CA TYR A 48 -7.97 17.58 -23.24
C TYR A 48 -6.82 16.79 -22.60
N MET A 49 -6.26 17.27 -21.49
CA MET A 49 -5.15 16.58 -20.81
C MET A 49 -5.55 15.21 -20.26
N ILE A 50 -6.72 15.12 -19.61
CA ILE A 50 -7.24 13.85 -19.07
C ILE A 50 -7.44 12.84 -20.20
N GLU A 51 -8.03 13.26 -21.31
CA GLU A 51 -8.25 12.38 -22.46
C GLU A 51 -6.92 11.92 -23.09
N HIS A 52 -5.95 12.82 -23.20
CA HIS A 52 -4.63 12.50 -23.76
C HIS A 52 -3.85 11.53 -22.86
N ILE A 53 -3.88 11.70 -21.54
CA ILE A 53 -3.29 10.77 -20.58
C ILE A 53 -3.99 9.41 -20.67
N THR A 54 -5.33 9.42 -20.66
CA THR A 54 -6.13 8.20 -20.70
C THR A 54 -5.86 7.37 -21.97
N ARG A 55 -5.74 8.02 -23.13
CA ARG A 55 -5.42 7.34 -24.40
C ARG A 55 -3.99 6.81 -24.44
N ASN A 56 -3.02 7.52 -23.87
CA ASN A 56 -1.66 6.99 -23.72
C ASN A 56 -1.63 5.75 -22.81
N SER A 57 -2.34 5.77 -21.67
CA SER A 57 -2.47 4.57 -20.82
C SER A 57 -3.13 3.40 -21.57
N MET A 58 -4.13 3.68 -22.41
CA MET A 58 -4.78 2.64 -23.23
C MET A 58 -3.83 2.04 -24.28
N LEU A 59 -2.97 2.86 -24.89
CA LEU A 59 -1.93 2.37 -25.81
C LEU A 59 -1.02 1.36 -25.10
N ASP A 60 -0.50 1.71 -23.93
CA ASP A 60 0.40 0.85 -23.16
C ASP A 60 -0.28 -0.47 -22.78
N ILE A 61 -1.54 -0.41 -22.33
CA ILE A 61 -2.33 -1.60 -21.97
C ILE A 61 -2.55 -2.51 -23.18
N VAL A 62 -2.95 -1.97 -24.33
CA VAL A 62 -3.21 -2.78 -25.55
C VAL A 62 -1.92 -3.42 -26.05
N LEU A 63 -0.80 -2.68 -26.06
CA LEU A 63 0.49 -3.22 -26.46
C LEU A 63 0.98 -4.30 -25.50
N HIS A 64 0.83 -4.10 -24.19
CA HIS A 64 1.15 -5.12 -23.20
C HIS A 64 0.29 -6.39 -23.38
N MET A 65 -1.02 -6.23 -23.62
CA MET A 65 -1.91 -7.36 -23.91
C MET A 65 -1.59 -8.06 -25.24
N ARG A 66 -1.05 -7.34 -26.23
CA ARG A 66 -0.55 -7.89 -27.49
C ARG A 66 0.74 -8.66 -27.31
N GLU A 67 1.58 -8.25 -26.36
CA GLU A 67 2.87 -8.88 -26.08
C GLU A 67 2.75 -10.17 -25.27
N SER A 68 2.03 -10.10 -24.15
CA SER A 68 2.00 -11.15 -23.13
C SER A 68 0.60 -11.56 -22.71
N GLY A 69 -0.44 -10.99 -23.33
CA GLY A 69 -1.83 -11.22 -22.96
C GLY A 69 -2.67 -11.92 -24.04
N HIS A 70 -3.99 -11.76 -23.91
CA HIS A 70 -4.98 -12.43 -24.76
C HIS A 70 -5.12 -11.82 -26.17
N LEU A 71 -4.38 -10.74 -26.50
CA LEU A 71 -4.38 -10.13 -27.82
C LEU A 71 -3.20 -10.60 -28.69
N GLN A 72 -2.50 -11.67 -28.30
CA GLN A 72 -1.52 -12.33 -29.17
C GLN A 72 -2.16 -12.90 -30.45
N ASP A 73 -3.45 -13.19 -30.41
CA ASP A 73 -4.23 -13.54 -31.59
C ASP A 73 -4.54 -12.30 -32.46
N ASP A 74 -4.28 -12.40 -33.76
CA ASP A 74 -4.41 -11.29 -34.71
C ASP A 74 -5.87 -10.85 -34.88
N ALA A 75 -6.83 -11.77 -34.84
CA ALA A 75 -8.24 -11.42 -34.99
C ALA A 75 -8.77 -10.69 -33.76
N ALA A 76 -8.40 -11.14 -32.56
CA ALA A 76 -8.73 -10.47 -31.30
C ALA A 76 -8.07 -9.09 -31.19
N PHE A 77 -6.83 -8.96 -31.66
CA PHE A 77 -6.14 -7.68 -31.73
C PHE A 77 -6.83 -6.72 -32.71
N ASP A 78 -7.17 -7.18 -33.91
CA ASP A 78 -7.85 -6.38 -34.93
C ASP A 78 -9.22 -5.89 -34.45
N GLU A 79 -10.00 -6.75 -33.80
CA GLU A 79 -11.27 -6.39 -33.18
C GLU A 79 -11.09 -5.30 -32.11
N THR A 80 -10.06 -5.43 -31.28
CA THR A 80 -9.74 -4.43 -30.25
C THR A 80 -9.32 -3.10 -30.85
N VAL A 81 -8.53 -3.11 -31.93
CA VAL A 81 -8.13 -1.90 -32.67
C VAL A 81 -9.35 -1.22 -33.30
N THR A 82 -10.30 -1.98 -33.86
CA THR A 82 -11.57 -1.43 -34.36
C THR A 82 -12.45 -0.88 -33.24
N LEU A 83 -12.49 -1.53 -32.08
CA LEU A 83 -13.26 -1.07 -30.93
C LEU A 83 -12.74 0.30 -30.46
N ILE A 84 -11.45 0.43 -30.18
CA ILE A 84 -10.86 1.66 -29.62
C ILE A 84 -10.77 2.82 -30.62
N SER A 85 -11.12 2.62 -31.89
CA SER A 85 -11.16 3.69 -32.89
C SER A 85 -12.35 4.64 -32.74
N THR A 86 -13.27 4.36 -31.82
CA THR A 86 -14.47 5.15 -31.53
C THR A 86 -14.50 5.54 -30.06
N GLU A 87 -15.12 6.68 -29.73
CA GLU A 87 -15.23 7.13 -28.34
C GLU A 87 -15.97 6.12 -27.43
N GLU A 88 -17.12 5.62 -27.90
CA GLU A 88 -17.91 4.61 -27.20
C GLU A 88 -17.13 3.30 -27.01
N GLY A 89 -16.38 2.88 -28.03
CA GLY A 89 -15.54 1.70 -27.95
C GLY A 89 -14.34 1.89 -27.02
N ARG A 90 -13.72 3.08 -26.97
CA ARG A 90 -12.69 3.39 -25.95
C ARG A 90 -13.26 3.30 -24.53
N ARG A 91 -14.46 3.82 -24.31
CA ARG A 91 -15.15 3.70 -23.01
C ARG A 91 -15.42 2.24 -22.66
N THR A 92 -15.95 1.47 -23.61
CA THR A 92 -16.20 0.03 -23.45
C THR A 92 -14.92 -0.73 -23.13
N PHE A 93 -13.81 -0.40 -23.81
CA PHE A 93 -12.51 -1.00 -23.54
C PHE A 93 -11.99 -0.68 -22.13
N ARG A 94 -12.12 0.57 -21.67
CA ARG A 94 -11.77 0.96 -20.29
C ARG A 94 -12.62 0.19 -19.27
N ASP A 95 -13.93 0.10 -19.49
CA ASP A 95 -14.84 -0.63 -18.61
C ASP A 95 -14.49 -2.13 -18.57
N ARG A 96 -14.06 -2.71 -19.71
CA ARG A 96 -13.53 -4.08 -19.78
C ARG A 96 -12.24 -4.23 -18.98
N CYS A 97 -11.30 -3.29 -19.08
CA CYS A 97 -10.06 -3.32 -18.29
C CYS A 97 -10.35 -3.25 -16.79
N ILE A 98 -11.25 -2.36 -16.38
CA ILE A 98 -11.69 -2.21 -14.98
C ILE A 98 -12.39 -3.49 -14.49
N ASN A 99 -13.27 -4.07 -15.30
CA ASN A 99 -13.97 -5.31 -14.94
C ASN A 99 -13.04 -6.53 -14.93
N ALA A 100 -12.09 -6.63 -15.86
CA ALA A 100 -11.08 -7.68 -15.89
C ALA A 100 -10.21 -7.62 -14.62
N GLN A 101 -9.81 -6.42 -14.19
CA GLN A 101 -9.15 -6.22 -12.90
C GLN A 101 -10.03 -6.74 -11.76
N ARG A 102 -11.30 -6.34 -11.70
CA ARG A 102 -12.25 -6.79 -10.64
C ARG A 102 -12.50 -8.30 -10.66
N THR A 103 -12.51 -8.94 -11.83
CA THR A 103 -12.71 -10.39 -11.99
C THR A 103 -11.46 -11.19 -11.65
N VAL A 104 -10.26 -10.71 -11.99
CA VAL A 104 -9.00 -11.25 -11.51
C VAL A 104 -8.95 -11.15 -9.99
N ASP A 105 -9.27 -9.98 -9.43
CA ASP A 105 -9.35 -9.76 -7.98
C ASP A 105 -10.42 -10.67 -7.33
N ALA A 106 -11.55 -10.93 -7.99
CA ALA A 106 -12.61 -11.80 -7.47
C ALA A 106 -12.22 -13.30 -7.52
N THR A 107 -11.57 -13.73 -8.60
CA THR A 107 -11.10 -15.11 -8.78
C THR A 107 -9.93 -15.40 -7.85
N GLU A 108 -9.03 -14.44 -7.70
CA GLU A 108 -7.95 -14.49 -6.73
C GLU A 108 -8.49 -14.50 -5.30
N ARG A 109 -9.50 -13.69 -4.97
CA ARG A 109 -10.21 -13.75 -3.68
C ARG A 109 -10.90 -15.10 -3.43
N LEU A 110 -11.45 -15.76 -4.45
CA LEU A 110 -12.07 -17.09 -4.35
C LEU A 110 -11.01 -18.18 -4.13
N LEU A 111 -9.91 -18.16 -4.90
CA LEU A 111 -8.77 -19.07 -4.73
C LEU A 111 -8.07 -18.86 -3.37
N LYS A 112 -7.96 -17.62 -2.91
CA LYS A 112 -7.46 -17.26 -1.57
C LYS A 112 -8.38 -17.75 -0.46
N ARG A 113 -9.71 -17.67 -0.62
CA ARG A 113 -10.69 -18.26 0.31
C ARG A 113 -10.58 -19.79 0.37
N ALA A 114 -10.33 -20.43 -0.76
CA ALA A 114 -10.11 -21.87 -0.84
C ALA A 114 -8.75 -22.30 -0.25
N ARG A 115 -7.71 -21.45 -0.29
CA ARG A 115 -6.43 -21.68 0.40
C ARG A 115 -6.49 -21.43 1.92
N ARG A 116 -7.33 -20.48 2.36
CA ARG A 116 -7.55 -20.14 3.78
C ARG A 116 -8.10 -21.29 4.62
N SER A 117 -8.65 -22.35 4.02
CA SER A 117 -9.06 -23.55 4.77
C SER A 117 -7.92 -24.53 5.07
N MET A 118 -6.69 -24.26 4.59
CA MET A 118 -5.57 -25.21 4.67
C MET A 118 -4.32 -24.75 5.44
N GLN A 119 -4.19 -23.49 5.88
CA GLN A 119 -3.05 -23.06 6.70
C GLN A 119 -3.50 -22.68 8.11
N ALA A 120 -3.10 -23.50 9.08
CA ALA A 120 -3.22 -23.20 10.50
C ALA A 120 -2.27 -22.05 10.88
N ASP A 121 -2.79 -21.11 11.69
CA ASP A 121 -2.10 -20.00 12.35
C ASP A 121 -0.77 -20.43 12.99
N GLN A 122 0.36 -20.22 12.30
CA GLN A 122 1.66 -20.10 12.95
C GLN A 122 2.06 -18.63 12.95
N ALA A 123 2.18 -18.07 14.15
CA ALA A 123 2.68 -16.71 14.33
C ALA A 123 4.11 -16.60 13.79
N LEU A 124 4.39 -15.49 13.08
CA LEU A 124 5.68 -15.22 12.46
C LEU A 124 6.86 -15.28 13.44
N PHE A 125 6.64 -14.88 14.68
CA PHE A 125 7.61 -14.95 15.76
C PHE A 125 6.89 -15.19 17.10
N VAL A 126 7.64 -15.65 18.09
CA VAL A 126 7.17 -15.80 19.47
C VAL A 126 7.91 -14.77 20.32
N ALA A 127 7.18 -13.91 21.01
CA ALA A 127 7.77 -12.92 21.90
C ALA A 127 8.38 -13.61 23.13
N ASP A 128 9.63 -13.27 23.47
CA ASP A 128 10.30 -13.81 24.66
C ASP A 128 9.70 -13.15 25.92
N PRO A 129 9.17 -13.95 26.88
CA PRO A 129 8.64 -13.42 28.13
C PRO A 129 9.62 -12.53 28.90
N GLN A 130 10.93 -12.80 28.83
CA GLN A 130 11.95 -11.99 29.50
C GLN A 130 12.12 -10.62 28.84
N GLU A 131 12.02 -10.55 27.52
CA GLU A 131 12.07 -9.28 26.78
C GLU A 131 10.80 -8.45 27.06
N ILE A 132 9.64 -9.11 27.17
CA ILE A 132 8.38 -8.46 27.57
C ILE A 132 8.48 -7.91 28.99
N GLU A 133 8.92 -8.72 29.97
CA GLU A 133 9.05 -8.28 31.36
C GLU A 133 9.98 -7.07 31.48
N ARG A 134 11.11 -7.10 30.75
CA ARG A 134 12.04 -5.99 30.67
C ARG A 134 11.38 -4.73 30.11
N PHE A 135 10.65 -4.84 29.01
CA PHE A 135 9.89 -3.73 28.43
C PHE A 135 8.85 -3.16 29.40
N VAL A 136 8.07 -4.03 30.07
CA VAL A 136 7.05 -3.64 31.06
C VAL A 136 7.66 -2.91 32.25
N SER A 137 8.87 -3.31 32.68
CA SER A 137 9.61 -2.64 33.74
C SER A 137 10.25 -1.30 33.32
N GLY A 138 10.20 -0.95 32.04
CA GLY A 138 10.80 0.27 31.50
C GLY A 138 12.34 0.21 31.39
N GLN A 139 12.92 -0.99 31.42
CA GLN A 139 14.36 -1.19 31.31
C GLN A 139 14.78 -1.25 29.83
N ALA A 140 15.17 -0.12 29.26
CA ALA A 140 15.66 -0.08 27.87
C ALA A 140 16.89 -0.97 27.68
N SER A 141 16.89 -1.80 26.64
CA SER A 141 18.09 -2.55 26.21
C SER A 141 19.12 -1.64 25.55
N GLY A 142 18.68 -0.49 25.03
CA GLY A 142 19.48 0.40 24.19
C GLY A 142 19.46 -0.02 22.71
N PRO A 143 20.07 0.80 21.84
CA PRO A 143 20.17 0.53 20.41
C PRO A 143 21.13 -0.63 20.15
N GLY A 144 20.61 -1.69 19.54
CA GLY A 144 21.33 -2.89 19.14
C GLY A 144 21.38 -3.05 17.61
N PRO A 145 21.61 -4.29 17.12
CA PRO A 145 21.85 -4.55 15.69
C PRO A 145 20.67 -4.21 14.78
N LEU A 146 19.43 -4.48 15.17
CA LEU A 146 18.25 -4.20 14.33
C LEU A 146 17.96 -2.69 14.29
N PHE A 147 18.15 -1.98 15.40
CA PHE A 147 18.09 -0.52 15.39
C PHE A 147 19.15 0.06 14.45
N ALA A 148 20.40 -0.41 14.57
CA ALA A 148 21.50 0.06 13.73
C ALA A 148 21.26 -0.25 12.23
N GLU A 149 20.74 -1.43 11.91
CA GLU A 149 20.34 -1.80 10.55
C GLU A 149 19.32 -0.82 9.97
N PHE A 150 18.24 -0.56 10.71
CA PHE A 150 17.17 0.33 10.25
C PHE A 150 17.65 1.78 10.14
N ALA A 151 18.37 2.29 11.14
CA ALA A 151 18.91 3.65 11.15
C ALA A 151 19.95 3.90 10.03
N ALA A 152 20.63 2.86 9.54
CA ALA A 152 21.60 2.97 8.45
C ALA A 152 20.97 3.04 7.05
N ARG A 153 19.67 2.77 6.90
CA ARG A 153 18.98 2.86 5.60
C ARG A 153 19.05 4.27 5.04
N GLU A 154 19.17 4.39 3.72
CA GLU A 154 19.27 5.68 3.04
C GLU A 154 17.99 6.51 3.23
N GLU A 155 16.83 5.93 2.95
CA GLU A 155 15.50 6.52 3.15
C GLU A 155 15.31 7.09 4.57
N VAL A 156 15.74 6.33 5.59
CA VAL A 156 15.60 6.71 7.00
C VAL A 156 16.49 7.90 7.35
N ARG A 157 17.69 7.95 6.78
CA ARG A 157 18.64 9.07 6.94
C ARG A 157 18.21 10.31 6.18
N GLU A 158 17.65 10.16 4.97
CA GLU A 158 17.16 11.28 4.17
C GLU A 158 15.94 11.97 4.80
N ILE A 159 15.03 11.17 5.37
CA ILE A 159 13.82 11.67 6.05
C ILE A 159 14.17 12.24 7.44
N GLY A 160 15.33 11.90 8.01
CA GLY A 160 15.78 12.40 9.31
C GLY A 160 15.05 11.78 10.50
N VAL A 161 14.59 10.53 10.38
CA VAL A 161 13.75 9.85 11.39
C VAL A 161 14.39 9.83 12.79
N PHE A 162 15.72 9.74 12.86
CA PHE A 162 16.49 9.76 14.11
C PHE A 162 17.50 10.91 14.18
N ASP A 163 17.20 12.04 13.52
CA ASP A 163 18.00 13.27 13.68
C ASP A 163 18.07 13.71 15.14
N GLN A 164 17.01 13.42 15.90
CA GLN A 164 17.00 13.44 17.35
C GLN A 164 17.18 12.03 17.89
N ALA A 165 18.17 11.85 18.76
CA ALA A 165 18.41 10.56 19.39
C ALA A 165 17.19 10.12 20.21
N PRO A 166 16.71 8.87 20.04
CA PRO A 166 15.57 8.37 20.79
C PRO A 166 15.87 8.33 22.30
N VAL A 167 14.86 8.60 23.12
CA VAL A 167 15.01 8.63 24.59
C VAL A 167 15.30 7.22 25.12
N GLN A 168 14.53 6.24 24.65
CA GLN A 168 14.77 4.83 24.95
C GLN A 168 14.53 3.97 23.71
N VAL A 169 15.33 2.91 23.59
CA VAL A 169 15.18 1.86 22.59
C VAL A 169 15.07 0.52 23.31
N HIS A 170 14.00 -0.20 23.00
CA HIS A 170 13.72 -1.55 23.49
C HIS A 170 13.82 -2.50 22.32
N GLU A 171 14.88 -3.28 22.25
CA GLU A 171 15.18 -4.18 21.14
C GLU A 171 14.79 -5.62 21.47
N PHE A 172 14.22 -6.28 20.47
CA PHE A 172 13.72 -7.64 20.50
C PHE A 172 14.30 -8.43 19.32
N ALA A 173 14.21 -9.75 19.35
CA ALA A 173 14.67 -10.57 18.21
C ALA A 173 13.93 -10.29 16.88
N TRP A 174 12.71 -9.75 16.93
CA TRP A 174 11.86 -9.48 15.76
C TRP A 174 11.92 -8.02 15.25
N GLY A 175 12.51 -7.11 16.02
CA GLY A 175 12.43 -5.67 15.76
C GLY A 175 12.77 -4.84 16.99
N PHE A 176 12.30 -3.60 17.04
CA PHE A 176 12.52 -2.73 18.19
C PHE A 176 11.38 -1.73 18.39
N VAL A 177 11.28 -1.22 19.62
CA VAL A 177 10.35 -0.17 20.00
C VAL A 177 11.15 1.04 20.46
N VAL A 178 10.91 2.18 19.83
CA VAL A 178 11.44 3.47 20.27
C VAL A 178 10.40 4.13 21.16
N GLU A 179 10.84 4.59 22.32
CA GLU A 179 9.99 5.35 23.22
C GLU A 179 10.46 6.81 23.27
N GLN A 180 9.52 7.73 23.04
CA GLN A 180 9.74 9.18 23.07
C GLN A 180 8.55 9.86 23.75
N GLN A 181 8.77 10.54 24.87
CA GLN A 181 7.80 11.46 25.50
C GLN A 181 6.33 11.00 25.47
N ASN A 182 6.05 9.84 26.07
CA ASN A 182 4.72 9.20 26.10
C ASN A 182 4.21 8.64 24.76
N ALA A 183 5.09 8.43 23.80
CA ALA A 183 4.82 7.71 22.57
C ALA A 183 5.72 6.48 22.42
N TRP A 184 5.21 5.45 21.76
CA TRP A 184 5.93 4.23 21.40
C TRP A 184 5.79 3.97 19.91
N ASN A 185 6.92 3.98 19.20
CA ASN A 185 7.00 3.68 17.78
C ASN A 185 7.55 2.27 17.60
N VAL A 186 6.80 1.43 16.90
CA VAL A 186 7.08 0.00 16.78
C VAL A 186 7.64 -0.28 15.39
N TYR A 187 8.82 -0.87 15.32
CA TYR A 187 9.50 -1.19 14.08
C TYR A 187 9.68 -2.71 13.98
N VAL A 188 9.14 -3.32 12.91
CA VAL A 188 9.25 -4.76 12.67
C VAL A 188 10.24 -5.05 11.54
N ALA A 189 11.23 -5.90 11.80
CA ALA A 189 12.38 -6.05 10.91
C ALA A 189 12.03 -6.50 9.50
N GLU A 190 11.13 -7.46 9.42
CA GLU A 190 10.70 -8.02 8.15
C GLU A 190 9.95 -7.01 7.28
N VAL A 191 9.32 -6.00 7.88
CA VAL A 191 8.56 -4.97 7.18
C VAL A 191 9.48 -3.99 6.47
N TRP A 192 10.47 -3.45 7.16
CA TRP A 192 11.39 -2.50 6.51
C TRP A 192 12.30 -3.20 5.48
N ARG A 193 12.59 -4.49 5.67
CA ARG A 193 13.35 -5.28 4.69
C ARG A 193 12.59 -5.49 3.39
N GLN A 194 11.25 -5.53 3.44
CA GLN A 194 10.37 -5.66 2.26
C GLN A 194 9.87 -4.31 1.70
N GLY A 195 10.02 -3.23 2.47
CA GLY A 195 9.71 -1.85 2.06
C GLY A 195 8.52 -1.26 2.82
N THR A 196 8.78 -0.31 3.71
CA THR A 196 7.85 0.16 4.76
C THR A 196 6.54 0.77 4.25
N VAL A 197 6.56 1.49 3.12
CA VAL A 197 5.44 2.33 2.65
C VAL A 197 4.16 1.55 2.39
N GLY A 198 4.25 0.32 1.89
CA GLY A 198 3.08 -0.53 1.60
C GLY A 198 2.40 -1.14 2.83
N TYR A 199 3.01 -1.01 4.01
CA TYR A 199 2.58 -1.75 5.20
C TYR A 199 1.91 -0.88 6.28
N PHE A 200 1.97 0.46 6.21
CA PHE A 200 1.33 1.35 7.20
C PHE A 200 -0.16 1.07 7.37
N ASP A 201 -0.94 1.17 6.28
CA ASP A 201 -2.38 0.88 6.28
C ASP A 201 -2.69 -0.57 6.68
N ARG A 202 -1.82 -1.51 6.29
CA ARG A 202 -1.99 -2.93 6.62
C ARG A 202 -1.86 -3.16 8.12
N PHE A 203 -0.87 -2.54 8.76
CA PHE A 203 -0.71 -2.60 10.22
C PHE A 203 -1.86 -1.95 10.98
N LEU A 204 -2.33 -0.78 10.54
CA LEU A 204 -3.46 -0.11 11.17
C LEU A 204 -4.75 -0.94 11.05
N ASN A 205 -4.98 -1.59 9.90
CA ASN A 205 -6.12 -2.49 9.72
C ASN A 205 -5.96 -3.80 10.52
N ALA A 206 -4.75 -4.34 10.63
CA ALA A 206 -4.47 -5.48 11.49
C ALA A 206 -4.72 -5.15 12.96
N TRP A 207 -4.34 -3.96 13.41
CA TRP A 207 -4.62 -3.45 14.74
C TRP A 207 -6.13 -3.41 15.01
N LYS A 208 -6.92 -2.77 14.12
CA LYS A 208 -8.38 -2.70 14.25
C LYS A 208 -9.03 -4.08 14.36
N LEU A 209 -8.54 -5.04 13.56
CA LEU A 209 -9.01 -6.42 13.60
C LEU A 209 -8.67 -7.11 14.93
N GLU A 210 -7.40 -7.07 15.35
CA GLU A 210 -6.95 -7.76 16.56
C GLU A 210 -7.48 -7.13 17.84
N ALA A 211 -7.68 -5.80 17.88
CA ALA A 211 -8.29 -5.12 19.02
C ALA A 211 -9.76 -5.57 19.24
N ALA A 212 -10.43 -6.02 18.18
CA ALA A 212 -11.78 -6.57 18.22
C ALA A 212 -11.81 -8.11 18.31
N THR A 213 -10.66 -8.78 18.31
CA THR A 213 -10.57 -10.25 18.31
C THR A 213 -10.18 -10.76 19.70
N PRO A 214 -10.86 -11.76 20.26
CA PRO A 214 -10.42 -12.41 21.49
C PRO A 214 -8.98 -12.92 21.39
N LEU A 215 -8.20 -12.69 22.44
CA LEU A 215 -6.82 -13.19 22.50
C LEU A 215 -6.75 -14.63 23.03
N ASP A 216 -7.77 -15.07 23.75
CA ASP A 216 -7.89 -16.39 24.36
C ASP A 216 -9.21 -17.09 24.01
N ASP A 217 -9.22 -18.41 24.19
CA ASP A 217 -10.42 -19.25 24.04
C ASP A 217 -11.53 -18.88 25.03
N ALA A 218 -11.20 -18.10 26.06
CA ALA A 218 -12.15 -17.51 27.00
C ALA A 218 -13.00 -16.40 26.36
N GLY A 219 -12.67 -15.96 25.14
CA GLY A 219 -13.49 -15.05 24.34
C GLY A 219 -13.37 -13.58 24.74
N SER A 220 -12.39 -13.21 25.58
CA SER A 220 -12.23 -11.81 26.01
C SER A 220 -11.36 -11.04 25.04
N THR A 221 -11.89 -9.95 24.48
CA THR A 221 -11.11 -9.01 23.67
C THR A 221 -10.10 -8.27 24.55
N PRO A 222 -8.95 -7.86 23.99
CA PRO A 222 -7.99 -7.08 24.75
C PRO A 222 -8.60 -5.72 25.09
N ALA A 223 -8.77 -5.44 26.39
CA ALA A 223 -9.25 -4.15 26.86
C ALA A 223 -8.16 -3.09 26.63
N VAL A 224 -8.22 -2.38 25.50
CA VAL A 224 -7.32 -1.27 25.18
C VAL A 224 -7.45 -0.20 26.27
N PRO A 225 -6.34 0.24 26.91
CA PRO A 225 -6.40 1.24 27.97
C PRO A 225 -6.97 2.57 27.45
N ALA A 226 -7.78 3.22 28.28
CA ALA A 226 -8.31 4.55 27.96
C ALA A 226 -7.17 5.56 27.80
N GLY A 227 -7.29 6.42 26.78
CA GLY A 227 -6.28 7.43 26.46
C GLY A 227 -5.06 6.92 25.68
N LEU A 228 -5.10 5.69 25.15
CA LEU A 228 -4.12 5.19 24.19
C LEU A 228 -4.62 5.46 22.76
N LEU A 229 -3.92 6.35 22.06
CA LEU A 229 -4.13 6.65 20.64
C LEU A 229 -3.21 5.78 19.79
N VAL A 230 -3.68 5.42 18.59
CA VAL A 230 -2.92 4.61 17.62
C VAL A 230 -2.93 5.29 16.28
N ASP A 231 -1.75 5.43 15.68
CA ASP A 231 -1.49 6.05 14.39
C ASP A 231 -0.81 5.04 13.44
N ASP A 232 -0.93 5.28 12.13
CA ASP A 232 -0.40 4.39 11.08
C ASP A 232 1.13 4.35 11.01
N GLY A 233 1.81 5.25 11.73
CA GLY A 233 3.26 5.27 11.83
C GLY A 233 3.96 5.96 10.66
N ILE A 234 3.22 6.59 9.74
CA ILE A 234 3.80 7.34 8.61
C ILE A 234 4.73 8.45 9.14
N SER A 235 4.29 9.18 10.16
CA SER A 235 5.02 10.32 10.75
C SER A 235 6.37 9.92 11.37
N SER A 236 6.46 8.72 11.90
CA SER A 236 7.65 8.16 12.58
C SER A 236 8.39 7.11 11.72
N PHE A 237 7.93 6.92 10.48
CA PHE A 237 8.36 5.87 9.56
C PHE A 237 8.39 4.48 10.22
N SER A 238 7.42 4.19 11.09
CA SER A 238 7.32 2.97 11.90
C SER A 238 6.13 2.11 11.47
N SER A 239 6.08 0.85 11.90
CA SER A 239 4.97 -0.05 11.57
C SER A 239 3.67 0.38 12.26
N LEU A 240 3.75 0.91 13.49
CA LEU A 240 2.65 1.49 14.25
C LEU A 240 3.21 2.48 15.27
N SER A 241 2.47 3.56 15.49
CA SER A 241 2.74 4.53 16.55
C SER A 241 1.63 4.52 17.60
N PHE A 242 2.03 4.55 18.86
CA PHE A 242 1.12 4.66 20.00
C PHE A 242 1.41 5.95 20.74
N GLU A 243 0.38 6.74 21.04
CA GLU A 243 0.51 7.99 21.80
C GLU A 243 -0.40 7.98 23.02
N LEU A 244 0.08 8.54 24.12
CA LEU A 244 -0.67 8.64 25.37
C LEU A 244 -1.30 10.02 25.51
N GLU A 245 -2.61 10.05 25.76
CA GLU A 245 -3.31 11.27 26.12
C GLU A 245 -2.87 11.82 27.48
N PRO A 246 -2.90 13.16 27.68
CA PRO A 246 -2.60 13.77 28.97
C PRO A 246 -3.47 13.20 30.10
N GLY A 247 -2.84 12.67 31.14
CA GLY A 247 -3.52 12.14 32.33
C GLY A 247 -3.76 10.62 32.31
N ALA A 248 -3.47 9.94 31.20
CA ALA A 248 -3.50 8.48 31.17
C ALA A 248 -2.27 7.86 31.87
N SER A 249 -2.43 6.61 32.35
CA SER A 249 -1.39 5.93 33.15
C SER A 249 -0.34 5.27 32.26
N VAL A 250 0.85 5.87 32.19
CA VAL A 250 2.01 5.32 31.47
C VAL A 250 2.30 3.88 31.87
N THR A 251 2.26 3.56 33.17
CA THR A 251 2.55 2.20 33.68
C THR A 251 1.51 1.18 33.21
N GLN A 252 0.23 1.56 33.20
CA GLN A 252 -0.84 0.67 32.73
C GLN A 252 -0.73 0.44 31.22
N VAL A 253 -0.49 1.51 30.46
CA VAL A 253 -0.34 1.44 29.00
C VAL A 253 0.88 0.64 28.60
N ARG A 254 2.04 0.87 29.23
CA ARG A 254 3.26 0.10 28.98
C ARG A 254 3.06 -1.38 29.27
N ARG A 255 2.41 -1.72 30.41
CA ARG A 255 2.08 -3.12 30.72
C ARG A 255 1.23 -3.75 29.63
N TRP A 256 0.18 -3.05 29.21
CA TRP A 256 -0.71 -3.51 28.14
C TRP A 256 0.03 -3.67 26.80
N LEU A 257 0.88 -2.71 26.43
CA LEU A 257 1.70 -2.75 25.22
C LEU A 257 2.64 -3.96 25.23
N GLY A 258 3.23 -4.30 26.38
CA GLY A 258 4.09 -5.47 26.52
C GLY A 258 3.32 -6.79 26.46
N GLU A 259 2.37 -6.97 27.38
CA GLU A 259 1.72 -8.26 27.63
C GLU A 259 0.66 -8.61 26.58
N ALA A 260 -0.15 -7.63 26.15
CA ALA A 260 -1.23 -7.85 25.20
C ALA A 260 -0.76 -7.58 23.77
N PHE A 261 -0.20 -6.41 23.51
CA PHE A 261 0.15 -6.03 22.14
C PHE A 261 1.38 -6.77 21.63
N ILE A 262 2.57 -6.56 22.19
CA ILE A 262 3.82 -7.22 21.76
C ILE A 262 3.73 -8.73 21.95
N GLY A 263 3.23 -9.18 23.12
CA GLY A 263 3.19 -10.59 23.47
C GLY A 263 2.20 -11.43 22.65
N ARG A 264 1.08 -10.85 22.17
CA ARG A 264 -0.04 -11.64 21.62
C ARG A 264 -0.62 -11.09 20.32
N MET A 265 -0.82 -9.78 20.21
CA MET A 265 -1.43 -9.19 19.00
C MET A 265 -0.41 -9.07 17.86
N LEU A 266 0.75 -8.47 18.13
CA LEU A 266 1.75 -8.14 17.12
C LEU A 266 2.21 -9.37 16.29
N PRO A 267 2.45 -10.56 16.88
CA PRO A 267 2.80 -11.73 16.08
C PRO A 267 1.72 -12.17 15.09
N ARG A 268 0.44 -12.07 15.50
CA ARG A 268 -0.72 -12.37 14.64
C ARG A 268 -0.87 -11.31 13.56
N MET A 269 -0.67 -10.05 13.92
CA MET A 269 -0.70 -8.91 13.00
C MET A 269 0.39 -9.06 11.93
N ALA A 270 1.63 -9.27 12.33
CA ALA A 270 2.77 -9.39 11.41
C ALA A 270 2.54 -10.50 10.38
N THR A 271 1.97 -11.64 10.80
CA THR A 271 1.62 -12.75 9.90
C THR A 271 0.62 -12.32 8.82
N LYS A 272 -0.41 -11.54 9.18
CA LYS A 272 -1.43 -11.04 8.25
C LYS A 272 -0.92 -9.89 7.39
N VAL A 273 -0.08 -9.04 7.97
CA VAL A 273 0.43 -7.85 7.29
C VAL A 273 1.42 -8.23 6.20
N LEU A 274 2.35 -9.14 6.50
CA LEU A 274 3.39 -9.60 5.55
C LEU A 274 2.87 -10.63 4.54
N ASP A 275 1.68 -11.17 4.74
CA ASP A 275 0.99 -11.92 3.70
C ASP A 275 0.35 -10.93 2.72
N ASP A 276 1.04 -10.59 1.63
CA ASP A 276 0.52 -9.71 0.57
C ASP A 276 -0.84 -10.18 0.01
N ALA A 277 -1.15 -11.48 0.12
CA ALA A 277 -2.42 -12.05 -0.28
C ALA A 277 -3.54 -11.85 0.75
N TYR A 278 -3.22 -11.47 1.98
CA TYR A 278 -4.21 -11.23 3.03
C TYR A 278 -4.98 -9.94 2.77
N ASP A 279 -6.29 -10.09 2.63
CA ASP A 279 -7.24 -8.98 2.50
C ASP A 279 -7.85 -8.69 3.88
N PHE A 280 -7.63 -7.47 4.38
CA PHE A 280 -8.23 -7.01 5.62
C PHE A 280 -9.71 -6.72 5.39
N PRO A 281 -10.63 -7.22 6.25
CA PRO A 281 -12.03 -6.93 6.08
C PRO A 281 -12.24 -5.42 6.09
N ALA A 282 -12.91 -4.90 5.06
CA ALA A 282 -13.30 -3.49 5.01
C ALA A 282 -14.05 -3.19 6.31
N SER A 283 -13.51 -2.27 7.11
CA SER A 283 -14.14 -1.84 8.36
C SER A 283 -15.58 -1.43 8.04
N SER A 284 -16.54 -2.25 8.48
CA SER A 284 -17.95 -1.85 8.43
C SER A 284 -18.05 -0.49 9.14
N PRO A 285 -18.71 0.52 8.55
CA PRO A 285 -19.02 1.72 9.29
C PRO A 285 -19.84 1.27 10.50
N ALA A 286 -19.33 1.56 11.70
CA ALA A 286 -20.07 1.38 12.93
C ALA A 286 -21.39 2.15 12.78
N SER A 287 -22.48 1.41 12.72
CA SER A 287 -23.85 1.93 12.82
C SER A 287 -24.16 2.34 14.25
#